data_AF-A0A936SQZ7-F1
#
_entry.id   AF-A0A936SQZ7-F1
#
_cell.length_a   1.000
_cell.length_b   1.000
_cell.length_c   1.000
_cell.angle_alpha   90.00
_cell.angle_beta   90.00
_cell.angle_gamma   90.00
#
_symmetry.space_group_name_H-M   'P 1'
#
loop_
_entity.id
_entity.type
_entity.pdbx_description
1 polymer ?
#
loop_
_entity_poly.entity_id
_entity_poly.type
_entity_poly.pdbx_seq_one_letter_code
_entity_poly.pdbx_strand_id
1 'polypeptide(L)'
;MTDIRKSTYQLCKSVWATKDRDRLRELIWGLNRRPDDLSSGVDRSHLGYAARQVGGQFIGYLIVNRDKTEIEKSFPPLAWSPSLDQDERSLFIGAHKQILNLNMSCIQPLTERLPQYTNVVNPYNIFNYQIPEEFAEVNIFTDTTATKVVEAFHKHPAFDIALHNAALLTEAIPEHQIGQYVIDLEKTILSTGPMSSPRKLADASLTHPEDSQARILLRLTAAFICLRASLTVLNELIFRALLTEKLPVISDENIIQFGSLTSHFCSQGLSCTCQPDENIDPFTLGLVLVKCSFLEFPVDLCRTESIHFQMSDDIGDVAELKLRLIDDNLNPFDGLLRNM
;
A
#
# COMPACT_ATOMS: atom_id res chain seq x y z
N MET A 1 12.14 -11.17 -19.43
CA MET A 1 10.86 -10.71 -18.85
C MET A 1 11.20 -9.61 -17.86
N THR A 2 10.66 -8.40 -18.02
CA THR A 2 10.87 -7.30 -17.06
C THR A 2 9.79 -7.43 -15.99
N ASP A 3 10.20 -7.77 -14.78
CA ASP A 3 9.36 -8.02 -13.61
C ASP A 3 9.24 -6.72 -12.79
N ILE A 4 8.02 -6.26 -12.50
CA ILE A 4 7.75 -5.00 -11.77
C ILE A 4 8.35 -5.07 -10.38
N ARG A 5 8.19 -6.20 -9.68
CA ARG A 5 8.78 -6.43 -8.36
C ARG A 5 10.29 -6.30 -8.39
N LYS A 6 10.96 -6.95 -9.36
CA LYS A 6 12.41 -6.86 -9.52
C LYS A 6 12.89 -5.43 -9.78
N SER A 7 12.24 -4.70 -10.70
CA SER A 7 12.56 -3.29 -10.95
C SER A 7 12.33 -2.43 -9.70
N THR A 8 11.28 -2.71 -8.94
CA THR A 8 10.96 -2.00 -7.70
C THR A 8 12.01 -2.24 -6.62
N TYR A 9 12.51 -3.46 -6.46
CA TYR A 9 13.62 -3.72 -5.53
C TYR A 9 14.91 -3.00 -5.94
N GLN A 10 15.18 -2.85 -7.24
CA GLN A 10 16.31 -2.03 -7.71
C GLN A 10 16.09 -0.54 -7.39
N LEU A 11 14.86 -0.03 -7.54
CA LEU A 11 14.49 1.31 -7.13
C LEU A 11 14.69 1.52 -5.63
N CYS A 12 14.16 0.63 -4.79
CA CYS A 12 14.34 0.67 -3.33
C CYS A 12 15.82 0.66 -2.91
N LYS A 13 16.67 -0.11 -3.61
CA LYS A 13 18.13 -0.07 -3.36
C LYS A 13 18.75 1.28 -3.69
N SER A 14 18.25 1.98 -4.71
CA SER A 14 18.73 3.32 -5.04
C SER A 14 18.36 4.36 -3.99
N VAL A 15 17.23 4.17 -3.29
CA VAL A 15 16.80 5.02 -2.17
C VAL A 15 17.88 5.07 -1.09
N TRP A 16 18.57 3.95 -0.85
CA TRP A 16 19.59 3.86 0.20
C TRP A 16 20.82 4.74 -0.04
N ALA A 17 21.04 5.17 -1.27
CA ALA A 17 22.17 6.00 -1.66
C ALA A 17 21.84 7.50 -1.68
N THR A 18 20.59 7.90 -1.45
CA THR A 18 20.20 9.32 -1.51
C THR A 18 20.46 10.05 -0.20
N LYS A 19 20.86 11.32 -0.27
CA LYS A 19 21.13 12.15 0.90
C LYS A 19 19.86 12.48 1.70
N ASP A 20 18.73 12.60 1.02
CA ASP A 20 17.47 12.93 1.67
C ASP A 20 16.85 11.76 2.44
N ARG A 21 17.30 10.52 2.18
CA ARG A 21 16.89 9.35 2.98
C ARG A 21 17.15 9.55 4.46
N ASP A 22 18.36 9.96 4.84
CA ASP A 22 18.75 10.06 6.25
C ASP A 22 17.90 11.13 6.96
N ARG A 23 17.72 12.29 6.32
CA ARG A 23 16.87 13.37 6.83
C ARG A 23 15.42 12.92 7.03
N LEU A 24 14.84 12.24 6.04
CA LEU A 24 13.47 11.71 6.12
C LEU A 24 13.35 10.62 7.19
N ARG A 25 14.33 9.72 7.28
CA ARG A 25 14.35 8.63 8.25
C ARG A 25 14.43 9.17 9.67
N GLU A 26 15.35 10.08 9.94
CA GLU A 26 15.53 10.72 11.25
C GLU A 26 14.26 11.45 11.68
N LEU A 27 13.65 12.22 10.78
CA LEU A 27 12.40 12.91 11.05
C LEU A 27 11.27 11.92 11.39
N ILE A 28 11.06 10.89 10.57
CA ILE A 28 10.00 9.91 10.82
C ILE A 28 10.26 9.14 12.12
N TRP A 29 11.50 8.75 12.40
CA TRP A 29 11.85 8.09 13.66
C TRP A 29 11.59 8.98 14.87
N GLY A 30 12.00 10.26 14.82
CA GLY A 30 11.76 11.23 15.89
C GLY A 30 10.28 11.50 16.15
N LEU A 31 9.43 11.40 15.12
CA LEU A 31 7.97 11.54 15.25
C LEU A 31 7.29 10.30 15.84
N ASN A 32 7.93 9.13 15.84
CA ASN A 32 7.31 7.87 16.28
C ASN A 32 7.90 7.29 17.56
N ARG A 33 8.89 7.96 18.16
CA ARG A 33 9.51 7.53 19.41
C ARG A 33 9.28 8.57 20.49
N ARG A 34 8.98 8.09 21.69
CA ARG A 34 9.03 8.91 22.88
C ARG A 34 10.51 9.21 23.20
N PRO A 35 10.87 10.45 23.55
CA PRO A 35 12.21 10.76 24.02
C PRO A 35 12.53 9.92 25.27
N ASP A 36 13.73 9.39 25.36
CA ASP A 36 14.20 8.70 26.57
C ASP A 36 14.28 9.70 27.73
N ASP A 37 14.08 9.25 28.98
CA ASP A 37 14.08 10.11 30.18
C ASP A 37 15.40 10.91 30.38
N LEU A 38 16.49 10.45 29.75
CA LEU A 38 17.80 11.10 29.74
C LEU A 38 17.96 12.16 28.65
N SER A 39 17.04 12.19 27.68
CA SER A 39 17.03 13.15 26.57
C SER A 39 16.01 14.25 26.85
N SER A 40 16.43 15.52 26.83
CA SER A 40 15.53 16.66 26.95
C SER A 40 14.70 16.92 25.67
N GLY A 41 14.42 15.87 24.91
CA GLY A 41 13.73 15.94 23.63
C GLY A 41 12.24 16.26 23.82
N VAL A 42 11.65 16.92 22.83
CA VAL A 42 10.20 17.18 22.85
C VAL A 42 9.47 15.93 22.34
N ASP A 43 8.45 15.47 23.08
CA ASP A 43 7.69 14.28 22.71
C ASP A 43 6.74 14.56 21.54
N ARG A 44 7.04 13.92 20.41
CA ARG A 44 6.24 14.03 19.17
C ARG A 44 5.54 12.72 18.80
N SER A 45 5.62 11.71 19.67
CA SER A 45 5.10 10.36 19.44
C SER A 45 3.59 10.32 19.20
N HIS A 46 2.82 11.23 19.80
CA HIS A 46 1.37 11.35 19.56
C HIS A 46 1.04 11.83 18.15
N LEU A 47 1.87 12.71 17.57
CA LEU A 47 1.72 13.12 16.17
C LEU A 47 1.99 11.94 15.23
N GLY A 48 3.09 11.20 15.44
CA GLY A 48 3.39 10.01 14.64
C GLY A 48 2.35 8.90 14.79
N TYR A 49 1.83 8.68 16.00
CA TYR A 49 0.71 7.77 16.23
C TYR A 49 -0.53 8.17 15.42
N ALA A 50 -0.99 9.42 15.53
CA ALA A 50 -2.14 9.91 14.77
C ALA A 50 -1.91 9.81 13.25
N ALA A 51 -0.70 10.12 12.77
CA ALA A 51 -0.35 10.04 11.36
C ALA A 51 -0.43 8.60 10.83
N ARG A 52 0.00 7.61 11.62
CA ARG A 52 -0.12 6.18 11.27
C ARG A 52 -1.57 5.71 11.24
N GLN A 53 -2.44 6.27 12.09
CA GLN A 53 -3.88 5.97 12.05
C GLN A 53 -4.56 6.52 10.80
N VAL A 54 -4.15 7.71 10.32
CA VAL A 54 -4.61 8.25 9.03
C VAL A 54 -4.08 7.41 7.87
N GLY A 55 -2.83 6.94 7.94
CA GLY A 55 -2.18 6.16 6.89
C GLY A 55 -1.70 7.01 5.71
N GLY A 56 -1.35 6.36 4.60
CA GLY A 56 -0.89 7.06 3.38
C GLY A 56 0.54 7.60 3.44
N GLN A 57 1.40 6.99 4.25
CA GLN A 57 2.81 7.36 4.38
C GLN A 57 2.99 8.84 4.76
N PHE A 58 3.65 9.65 3.93
CA PHE A 58 3.91 11.07 4.17
C PHE A 58 2.63 11.91 4.33
N ILE A 59 1.60 11.60 3.55
CA ILE A 59 0.37 12.42 3.53
C ILE A 59 -0.36 12.36 4.87
N GLY A 60 -0.25 11.24 5.60
CA GLY A 60 -0.81 11.09 6.95
C GLY A 60 -0.24 12.11 7.91
N TYR A 61 1.09 12.32 7.90
CA TYR A 61 1.74 13.35 8.72
C TYR A 61 1.30 14.76 8.33
N LEU A 62 1.17 15.03 7.04
CA LEU A 62 0.76 16.33 6.53
C LEU A 62 -0.71 16.66 6.88
N ILE A 63 -1.61 15.68 6.80
CA ILE A 63 -3.01 15.81 7.19
C ILE A 63 -3.12 16.05 8.69
N VAL A 64 -2.46 15.23 9.51
CA VAL A 64 -2.48 15.41 10.97
C VAL A 64 -1.93 16.76 11.36
N ASN A 65 -0.87 17.21 10.69
CA ASN A 65 -0.31 18.53 10.95
C ASN A 65 -1.26 19.68 10.55
N ARG A 66 -1.98 19.55 9.43
CA ARG A 66 -2.98 20.55 8.96
C ARG A 66 -4.18 20.61 9.89
N ASP A 67 -4.73 19.46 10.25
CA ASP A 67 -6.01 19.32 10.97
C ASP A 67 -5.82 19.12 12.47
N LYS A 68 -4.61 19.40 12.99
CA LYS A 68 -4.21 19.10 14.37
C LYS A 68 -5.23 19.56 15.42
N THR A 69 -5.70 20.81 15.30
CA THR A 69 -6.68 21.41 16.23
C THR A 69 -8.03 20.71 16.22
N GLU A 70 -8.41 20.07 15.11
CA GLU A 70 -9.64 19.27 15.07
C GLU A 70 -9.40 17.87 15.65
N ILE A 71 -8.28 17.25 15.29
CA ILE A 71 -7.92 15.90 15.75
C ILE A 71 -7.67 15.88 17.26
N GLU A 72 -7.08 16.92 17.85
CA GLU A 72 -6.83 16.97 19.29
C GLU A 72 -8.12 16.97 20.14
N LYS A 73 -9.28 17.33 19.55
CA LYS A 73 -10.58 17.23 20.25
C LYS A 73 -10.98 15.78 20.51
N SER A 74 -10.65 14.87 19.59
CA SER A 74 -10.93 13.43 19.71
C SER A 74 -9.74 12.63 20.25
N PHE A 75 -8.52 13.18 20.14
CA PHE A 75 -7.29 12.61 20.68
C PHE A 75 -6.49 13.68 21.45
N PRO A 76 -6.88 14.02 22.70
CA PRO A 76 -6.26 15.09 23.49
C PRO A 76 -4.74 15.03 23.66
N PRO A 77 -4.07 13.85 23.74
CA PRO A 77 -2.61 13.79 23.85
C PRO A 77 -1.87 14.47 22.69
N LEU A 78 -2.50 14.62 21.52
CA LEU A 78 -1.90 15.32 20.37
C LEU A 78 -1.58 16.80 20.67
N ALA A 79 -2.32 17.44 21.58
CA ALA A 79 -2.09 18.83 21.96
C ALA A 79 -0.69 19.06 22.55
N TRP A 80 -0.09 18.01 23.14
CA TRP A 80 1.24 18.07 23.75
C TRP A 80 2.38 17.89 22.76
N SER A 81 2.13 17.34 21.58
CA SER A 81 3.15 17.17 20.54
C SER A 81 3.24 18.41 19.67
N PRO A 82 4.40 19.07 19.50
CA PRO A 82 4.58 20.16 18.57
C PRO A 82 4.19 19.79 17.13
N SER A 83 3.67 20.77 16.41
CA SER A 83 3.44 20.66 14.96
C SER A 83 4.76 20.49 14.19
N LEU A 84 4.66 20.08 12.93
CA LEU A 84 5.77 20.11 11.99
C LEU A 84 6.13 21.56 11.67
N ASP A 85 7.43 21.87 11.68
CA ASP A 85 7.93 23.17 11.23
C ASP A 85 7.88 23.31 9.69
N GLN A 86 8.29 24.46 9.17
CA GLN A 86 8.24 24.70 7.73
C GLN A 86 9.14 23.76 6.94
N ASP A 87 10.35 23.50 7.41
CA ASP A 87 11.33 22.68 6.70
C ASP A 87 10.95 21.20 6.72
N GLU A 88 10.43 20.71 7.85
CA GLU A 88 9.91 19.35 8.00
C GLU A 88 8.71 19.10 7.09
N ARG A 89 7.75 20.03 7.05
CA ARG A 89 6.60 19.95 6.13
C ARG A 89 7.06 19.94 4.68
N SER A 90 7.98 20.84 4.35
CA SER A 90 8.55 21.00 3.01
C SER A 90 9.24 19.72 2.54
N LEU A 91 9.96 19.05 3.44
CA LEU A 91 10.62 17.75 3.20
C LEU A 91 9.60 16.63 2.92
N PHE A 92 8.53 16.51 3.71
CA PHE A 92 7.47 15.53 3.45
C PHE A 92 6.68 15.81 2.17
N ILE A 93 6.42 17.07 1.85
CA ILE A 93 5.75 17.46 0.60
C ILE A 93 6.62 17.06 -0.60
N GLY A 94 7.91 17.39 -0.58
CA GLY A 94 8.84 17.05 -1.65
C GLY A 94 8.95 15.54 -1.88
N ALA A 95 9.08 14.76 -0.81
CA ALA A 95 9.13 13.30 -0.88
C ALA A 95 7.83 12.70 -1.44
N HIS A 96 6.67 13.18 -0.97
CA HIS A 96 5.37 12.72 -1.48
C HIS A 96 5.18 13.06 -2.96
N LYS A 97 5.62 14.24 -3.39
CA LYS A 97 5.53 14.66 -4.79
C LYS A 97 6.39 13.80 -5.73
N GLN A 98 7.58 13.38 -5.30
CA GLN A 98 8.38 12.41 -6.05
C GLN A 98 7.62 11.09 -6.27
N ILE A 99 6.97 10.57 -5.24
CA ILE A 99 6.15 9.36 -5.33
C ILE A 99 4.96 9.57 -6.29
N LEU A 100 4.27 10.70 -6.20
CA LEU A 100 3.15 10.99 -7.11
C LEU A 100 3.59 11.13 -8.57
N ASN A 101 4.72 11.79 -8.83
CA ASN A 101 5.27 11.89 -10.18
C ASN A 101 5.59 10.50 -10.75
N LEU A 102 6.21 9.62 -9.96
CA LEU A 102 6.44 8.24 -10.36
C LEU A 102 5.14 7.50 -10.66
N ASN A 103 4.12 7.62 -9.79
CA ASN A 103 2.82 7.00 -9.99
C ASN A 103 2.16 7.46 -11.30
N MET A 104 2.21 8.76 -11.57
CA MET A 104 1.70 9.35 -12.82
C MET A 104 2.43 8.80 -14.05
N SER A 105 3.76 8.68 -14.00
CA SER A 105 4.53 8.05 -15.09
C SER A 105 4.18 6.57 -15.26
N CYS A 106 4.00 5.82 -14.16
CA CYS A 106 3.61 4.41 -14.20
C CYS A 106 2.23 4.20 -14.85
N ILE A 107 1.28 5.12 -14.67
CA ILE A 107 -0.08 5.02 -15.26
C ILE A 107 -0.26 5.77 -16.57
N GLN A 108 0.80 6.35 -17.14
CA GLN A 108 0.74 7.11 -18.38
C GLN A 108 -0.07 6.41 -19.51
N PRO A 109 0.06 5.10 -19.76
CA PRO A 109 -0.73 4.42 -20.80
C PRO A 109 -2.25 4.53 -20.59
N LEU A 110 -2.69 4.57 -19.33
CA LEU A 110 -4.09 4.81 -18.98
C LEU A 110 -4.44 6.29 -19.13
N THR A 111 -3.62 7.20 -18.60
CA THR A 111 -3.89 8.65 -18.64
C THR A 111 -3.99 9.20 -20.06
N GLU A 112 -3.19 8.69 -21.01
CA GLU A 112 -3.24 9.11 -22.41
C GLU A 112 -4.53 8.70 -23.12
N ARG A 113 -5.11 7.55 -22.75
CA ARG A 113 -6.26 6.96 -23.45
C ARG A 113 -7.60 7.15 -22.71
N LEU A 114 -7.55 7.25 -21.39
CA LEU A 114 -8.68 7.40 -20.48
C LEU A 114 -8.37 8.47 -19.41
N PRO A 115 -8.07 9.72 -19.82
CA PRO A 115 -7.65 10.78 -18.90
C PRO A 115 -8.66 11.02 -17.77
N GLN A 116 -9.96 10.84 -18.04
CA GLN A 116 -11.05 10.98 -17.07
C GLN A 116 -11.02 9.96 -15.92
N TYR A 117 -10.20 8.91 -16.00
CA TYR A 117 -10.08 7.90 -14.94
C TYR A 117 -8.72 7.93 -14.24
N THR A 118 -7.93 8.98 -14.48
CA THR A 118 -6.58 9.13 -13.88
C THR A 118 -6.64 9.14 -12.36
N ASN A 119 -7.56 9.90 -11.74
CA ASN A 119 -7.62 9.92 -10.28
C ASN A 119 -8.22 8.64 -9.70
N VAL A 120 -8.97 7.85 -10.47
CA VAL A 120 -9.58 6.59 -9.98
C VAL A 120 -8.51 5.60 -9.53
N VAL A 121 -7.40 5.51 -10.29
CA VAL A 121 -6.29 4.60 -9.98
C VAL A 121 -5.25 5.20 -9.03
N ASN A 122 -5.29 6.51 -8.78
CA ASN A 122 -4.35 7.18 -7.87
C ASN A 122 -4.60 6.75 -6.41
N PRO A 123 -3.67 6.03 -5.75
CA PRO A 123 -3.84 5.54 -4.38
C PRO A 123 -4.20 6.63 -3.36
N TYR A 124 -3.78 7.86 -3.61
CA TYR A 124 -3.95 8.97 -2.68
C TYR A 124 -5.23 9.78 -2.87
N ASN A 125 -6.08 9.45 -3.86
CA ASN A 125 -7.34 10.16 -4.12
C ASN A 125 -8.36 10.11 -2.96
N ILE A 126 -8.21 9.17 -2.03
CA ILE A 126 -9.05 9.04 -0.83
C ILE A 126 -8.72 10.10 0.23
N PHE A 127 -7.55 10.72 0.12
CA PHE A 127 -7.09 11.73 1.07
C PHE A 127 -7.48 13.11 0.58
N ASN A 128 -8.25 13.83 1.39
CA ASN A 128 -8.54 15.24 1.13
C ASN A 128 -7.33 16.09 1.54
N TYR A 129 -6.31 16.15 0.70
CA TYR A 129 -5.12 16.99 0.91
C TYR A 129 -4.61 17.56 -0.42
N GLN A 130 -4.47 18.89 -0.47
CA GLN A 130 -3.92 19.60 -1.62
C GLN A 130 -2.45 19.88 -1.39
N ILE A 131 -1.63 19.55 -2.39
CA ILE A 131 -0.18 19.72 -2.32
C ILE A 131 0.17 21.19 -2.55
N PRO A 132 0.89 21.85 -1.62
CA PRO A 132 1.35 23.21 -1.82
C PRO A 132 2.29 23.36 -3.01
N GLU A 133 2.33 24.56 -3.61
CA GLU A 133 3.21 24.87 -4.73
C GLU A 133 4.69 25.01 -4.32
N GLU A 134 4.94 25.51 -3.11
CA GLU A 134 6.28 25.70 -2.55
C GLU A 134 6.67 24.53 -1.64
N PHE A 135 7.78 23.88 -1.96
CA PHE A 135 8.35 22.77 -1.19
C PHE A 135 9.82 22.59 -1.53
N ALA A 136 10.54 21.86 -0.68
CA ALA A 136 11.94 21.54 -0.84
C ALA A 136 12.08 20.55 -1.99
N GLU A 137 13.07 20.75 -2.84
CA GLU A 137 13.48 19.70 -3.75
C GLU A 137 14.06 18.55 -2.92
N VAL A 138 13.43 17.39 -3.05
CA VAL A 138 13.81 16.16 -2.35
C VAL A 138 14.05 15.12 -3.39
N ASN A 139 15.13 14.35 -3.27
CA ASN A 139 15.43 13.24 -4.15
C ASN A 139 15.46 11.92 -3.35
N ILE A 140 14.43 11.08 -3.55
CA ILE A 140 14.32 9.78 -2.88
C ILE A 140 14.80 8.61 -3.75
N PHE A 141 14.96 8.76 -5.07
CA PHE A 141 15.49 7.71 -5.95
C PHE A 141 16.04 8.27 -7.26
N THR A 142 16.86 7.47 -7.97
CA THR A 142 17.43 7.90 -9.26
C THR A 142 16.44 7.77 -10.41
N ASP A 143 16.53 8.69 -11.38
CA ASP A 143 15.73 8.65 -12.61
C ASP A 143 15.92 7.34 -13.37
N THR A 144 17.15 6.82 -13.44
CA THR A 144 17.45 5.56 -14.14
C THR A 144 16.68 4.37 -13.57
N THR A 145 16.58 4.26 -12.25
CA THR A 145 15.80 3.20 -11.61
C THR A 145 14.30 3.46 -11.70
N ALA A 146 13.88 4.72 -11.64
CA ALA A 146 12.48 5.11 -11.81
C ALA A 146 11.96 4.73 -13.21
N THR A 147 12.71 5.06 -14.27
CA THR A 147 12.37 4.68 -15.65
C THR A 147 12.20 3.17 -15.81
N LYS A 148 13.06 2.34 -15.19
CA LYS A 148 12.92 0.88 -15.25
C LYS A 148 11.66 0.36 -14.57
N VAL A 149 11.22 1.01 -13.49
CA VAL A 149 9.94 0.69 -12.85
C VAL A 149 8.79 1.07 -13.77
N VAL A 150 8.82 2.29 -14.32
CA VAL A 150 7.80 2.79 -15.27
C VAL A 150 7.66 1.86 -16.48
N GLU A 151 8.76 1.51 -17.14
CA GLU A 151 8.78 0.60 -18.29
C GLU A 151 8.26 -0.81 -17.96
N ALA A 152 8.49 -1.30 -16.74
CA ALA A 152 7.93 -2.56 -16.28
C ALA A 152 6.44 -2.43 -16.01
N PHE A 153 6.03 -1.33 -15.36
CA PHE A 153 4.65 -1.06 -15.00
C PHE A 153 3.76 -0.93 -16.23
N HIS A 154 4.23 -0.31 -17.31
CA HIS A 154 3.49 -0.21 -18.58
C HIS A 154 3.11 -1.57 -19.20
N LYS A 155 3.70 -2.68 -18.73
CA LYS A 155 3.38 -4.04 -19.16
C LYS A 155 2.40 -4.75 -18.21
N HIS A 156 1.87 -4.06 -17.20
CA HIS A 156 0.92 -4.62 -16.25
C HIS A 156 -0.38 -5.04 -16.97
N PRO A 157 -0.86 -6.29 -16.82
CA PRO A 157 -1.98 -6.83 -17.62
C PRO A 157 -3.30 -6.07 -17.46
N ALA A 158 -3.50 -5.41 -16.32
CA ALA A 158 -4.67 -4.58 -16.09
C ALA A 158 -4.82 -3.39 -17.06
N PHE A 159 -3.75 -2.90 -17.70
CA PHE A 159 -3.89 -1.83 -18.71
C PHE A 159 -4.72 -2.31 -19.90
N ASP A 160 -4.38 -3.47 -20.47
CA ASP A 160 -5.10 -4.00 -21.62
C ASP A 160 -6.56 -4.29 -21.29
N ILE A 161 -6.83 -4.87 -20.10
CA ILE A 161 -8.19 -5.14 -19.62
C ILE A 161 -8.97 -3.83 -19.47
N ALA A 162 -8.40 -2.82 -18.81
CA ALA A 162 -9.06 -1.53 -18.61
C ALA A 162 -9.38 -0.85 -19.94
N LEU A 163 -8.39 -0.77 -20.84
CA LEU A 163 -8.52 -0.07 -22.11
C LEU A 163 -9.49 -0.77 -23.07
N HIS A 164 -9.50 -2.10 -23.08
CA HIS A 164 -10.45 -2.89 -23.85
C HIS A 164 -11.88 -2.71 -23.34
N ASN A 165 -12.11 -2.90 -22.03
CA ASN A 165 -13.46 -2.82 -21.47
C ASN A 165 -14.03 -1.40 -21.50
N ALA A 166 -13.21 -0.37 -21.29
CA ALA A 166 -13.66 1.01 -21.43
C ALA A 166 -14.16 1.34 -22.84
N ALA A 167 -13.57 0.73 -23.88
CA ALA A 167 -14.01 0.92 -25.27
C ALA A 167 -15.33 0.20 -25.60
N LEU A 168 -15.72 -0.81 -24.80
CA LEU A 168 -16.95 -1.58 -24.97
C LEU A 168 -18.14 -1.03 -24.17
N LEU A 169 -17.90 -0.06 -23.28
CA LEU A 169 -18.98 0.61 -22.56
C LEU A 169 -19.84 1.42 -23.55
N THR A 170 -21.16 1.24 -23.47
CA THR A 170 -22.11 1.99 -24.32
C THR A 170 -22.23 3.44 -23.90
N GLU A 171 -21.95 3.75 -22.63
CA GLU A 171 -22.02 5.09 -22.07
C GLU A 171 -20.78 5.38 -21.22
N ALA A 172 -20.25 6.61 -21.35
CA ALA A 172 -19.15 7.05 -20.52
C ALA A 172 -19.63 7.26 -19.08
N ILE A 173 -19.04 6.51 -18.15
CA ILE A 173 -19.36 6.63 -16.73
C ILE A 173 -18.57 7.80 -16.13
N PRO A 174 -19.22 8.73 -15.40
CA PRO A 174 -18.52 9.82 -14.72
C PRO A 174 -17.45 9.32 -13.73
N GLU A 175 -16.32 10.02 -13.66
CA GLU A 175 -15.17 9.67 -12.80
C GLU A 175 -15.56 9.39 -11.35
N HIS A 176 -16.39 10.26 -10.76
CA HIS A 176 -16.82 10.13 -9.36
C HIS A 176 -17.62 8.85 -9.10
N GLN A 177 -18.41 8.38 -10.07
CA GLN A 177 -19.22 7.16 -9.91
C GLN A 177 -18.35 5.92 -9.97
N ILE A 178 -17.49 5.82 -10.99
CA ILE A 178 -16.58 4.69 -11.12
C ILE A 178 -15.54 4.66 -9.99
N GLY A 179 -15.07 5.83 -9.55
CA GLY A 179 -14.19 5.97 -8.39
C GLY A 179 -14.82 5.43 -7.12
N GLN A 180 -16.10 5.77 -6.87
CA GLN A 180 -16.84 5.25 -5.74
C GLN A 180 -17.00 3.72 -5.83
N TYR A 181 -17.33 3.18 -7.00
CA TYR A 181 -17.43 1.73 -7.20
C TYR A 181 -16.10 0.99 -6.94
N VAL A 182 -14.98 1.54 -7.41
CA VAL A 182 -13.64 0.99 -7.15
C VAL A 182 -13.37 0.95 -5.64
N ILE A 183 -13.61 2.06 -4.93
CA ILE A 183 -13.37 2.17 -3.49
C ILE A 183 -14.27 1.20 -2.69
N ASP A 184 -15.56 1.13 -3.02
CA ASP A 184 -16.51 0.28 -2.28
C ASP A 184 -16.25 -1.20 -2.50
N LEU A 185 -15.90 -1.59 -3.73
CA LEU A 185 -15.54 -2.97 -4.02
C LEU A 185 -14.21 -3.36 -3.35
N GLU A 186 -13.19 -2.48 -3.40
CA GLU A 186 -11.93 -2.69 -2.69
C GLU A 186 -12.16 -2.88 -1.17
N LYS A 187 -12.96 -2.01 -0.54
CA LYS A 187 -13.34 -2.15 0.88
C LYS A 187 -14.08 -3.44 1.18
N THR A 188 -14.93 -3.90 0.26
CA THR A 188 -15.67 -5.16 0.42
C THR A 188 -14.72 -6.36 0.36
N ILE A 189 -13.74 -6.34 -0.54
CA ILE A 189 -12.70 -7.39 -0.63
C ILE A 189 -11.86 -7.41 0.64
N LEU A 190 -11.37 -6.25 1.08
CA LEU A 190 -10.53 -6.13 2.28
C LEU A 190 -11.27 -6.55 3.56
N SER A 191 -12.54 -6.16 3.72
CA SER A 191 -13.34 -6.55 4.89
C SER A 191 -13.69 -8.03 4.93
N THR A 192 -13.73 -8.71 3.77
CA THR A 192 -13.87 -10.17 3.69
C THR A 192 -12.59 -10.89 4.14
N GLY A 193 -11.45 -10.22 4.06
CA GLY A 193 -10.13 -10.72 4.46
C GLY A 193 -9.42 -11.54 3.37
N PRO A 194 -8.19 -12.00 3.63
CA PRO A 194 -7.35 -12.66 2.62
C PRO A 194 -7.65 -14.14 2.45
N MET A 195 -8.45 -14.73 3.33
CA MET A 195 -8.77 -16.17 3.30
C MET A 195 -10.07 -16.49 2.54
N SER A 196 -10.73 -15.48 1.98
CA SER A 196 -12.03 -15.62 1.31
C SER A 196 -12.27 -14.50 0.31
N SER A 197 -13.31 -14.65 -0.52
CA SER A 197 -13.75 -13.64 -1.49
C SER A 197 -15.22 -13.27 -1.28
N PRO A 198 -15.64 -12.02 -1.56
CA PRO A 198 -17.03 -11.64 -1.49
C PRO A 198 -17.89 -12.49 -2.43
N ARG A 199 -18.84 -13.28 -1.89
CA ARG A 199 -19.67 -14.21 -2.70
C ARG A 199 -20.39 -13.51 -3.85
N LYS A 200 -21.00 -12.35 -3.57
CA LYS A 200 -21.69 -11.53 -4.59
C LYS A 200 -20.81 -11.18 -5.78
N LEU A 201 -19.51 -11.00 -5.57
CA LEU A 201 -18.57 -10.68 -6.63
C LEU A 201 -18.34 -11.89 -7.55
N ALA A 202 -18.11 -13.06 -6.94
CA ALA A 202 -17.99 -14.32 -7.67
C ALA A 202 -19.29 -14.67 -8.40
N ASP A 203 -20.44 -14.51 -7.74
CA ASP A 203 -21.76 -14.77 -8.34
C ASP A 203 -22.04 -13.82 -9.52
N ALA A 204 -21.74 -12.52 -9.37
CA ALA A 204 -21.88 -11.55 -10.45
C ALA A 204 -21.03 -11.93 -11.68
N SER A 205 -19.84 -12.50 -11.45
CA SER A 205 -18.96 -12.94 -12.54
C SER A 205 -19.54 -14.11 -13.34
N LEU A 206 -20.29 -14.99 -12.69
CA LEU A 206 -20.86 -16.20 -13.30
C LEU A 206 -22.24 -15.96 -13.91
N THR A 207 -23.00 -15.01 -13.36
CA THR A 207 -24.40 -14.76 -13.73
C THR A 207 -24.55 -13.74 -14.86
N HIS A 208 -23.62 -12.81 -15.00
CA HIS A 208 -23.65 -11.83 -16.08
C HIS A 208 -22.97 -12.39 -17.35
N PRO A 209 -23.65 -12.35 -18.52
CA PRO A 209 -23.03 -12.70 -19.79
C PRO A 209 -21.77 -11.88 -20.06
N GLU A 210 -20.78 -12.46 -20.76
CA GLU A 210 -19.47 -11.81 -21.00
C GLU A 210 -19.58 -10.43 -21.64
N ASP A 211 -20.50 -10.28 -22.60
CA ASP A 211 -20.70 -9.03 -23.36
C ASP A 211 -21.69 -8.05 -22.69
N SER A 212 -22.20 -8.39 -21.50
CA SER A 212 -23.12 -7.51 -20.80
C SER A 212 -22.40 -6.27 -20.24
N GLN A 213 -23.08 -5.12 -20.27
CA GLN A 213 -22.52 -3.87 -19.73
C GLN A 213 -22.13 -3.98 -18.25
N ALA A 214 -22.86 -4.79 -17.48
CA ALA A 214 -22.51 -5.10 -16.09
C ALA A 214 -21.18 -5.84 -15.97
N ARG A 215 -20.93 -6.85 -16.83
CA ARG A 215 -19.67 -7.61 -16.85
C ARG A 215 -18.49 -6.75 -17.31
N ILE A 216 -18.70 -5.95 -18.36
CA ILE A 216 -17.70 -5.01 -18.89
C ILE A 216 -17.30 -4.00 -17.82
N LEU A 217 -18.27 -3.39 -17.13
CA LEU A 217 -18.01 -2.47 -16.02
C LEU A 217 -17.25 -3.18 -14.89
N LEU A 218 -17.65 -4.39 -14.54
CA LEU A 218 -17.00 -5.15 -13.48
C LEU A 218 -15.52 -5.46 -13.80
N ARG A 219 -15.22 -5.85 -15.05
CA ARG A 219 -13.85 -6.06 -15.55
C ARG A 219 -13.03 -4.76 -15.52
N LEU A 220 -13.63 -3.64 -15.92
CA LEU A 220 -12.99 -2.32 -15.86
C LEU A 220 -12.66 -1.92 -14.41
N THR A 221 -13.62 -2.06 -13.49
CA THR A 221 -13.43 -1.78 -12.07
C THR A 221 -12.35 -2.68 -11.46
N ALA A 222 -12.35 -3.98 -11.79
CA ALA A 222 -11.33 -4.92 -11.35
C ALA A 222 -9.92 -4.51 -11.81
N ALA A 223 -9.78 -4.07 -13.06
CA ALA A 223 -8.52 -3.58 -13.59
C ALA A 223 -8.03 -2.32 -12.84
N PHE A 224 -8.93 -1.38 -12.55
CA PHE A 224 -8.59 -0.18 -11.77
C PHE A 224 -8.17 -0.51 -10.34
N ILE A 225 -8.85 -1.45 -9.67
CA ILE A 225 -8.45 -1.94 -8.35
C ILE A 225 -7.03 -2.52 -8.41
N CYS A 226 -6.71 -3.33 -9.42
CA CYS A 226 -5.40 -3.95 -9.55
C CYS A 226 -4.27 -2.93 -9.79
N LEU A 227 -4.49 -1.95 -10.67
CA LEU A 227 -3.52 -0.87 -10.91
C LEU A 227 -3.29 -0.05 -9.64
N ARG A 228 -4.38 0.36 -8.98
CA ARG A 228 -4.36 1.12 -7.73
C ARG A 228 -3.61 0.36 -6.62
N ALA A 229 -3.91 -0.93 -6.46
CA ALA A 229 -3.29 -1.77 -5.44
C ALA A 229 -1.78 -1.97 -5.72
N SER A 230 -1.40 -2.14 -6.98
CA SER A 230 0.00 -2.29 -7.38
C SER A 230 0.81 -1.02 -7.13
N LEU A 231 0.25 0.16 -7.42
CA LEU A 231 0.85 1.44 -7.04
C LEU A 231 0.94 1.59 -5.51
N THR A 232 -0.08 1.15 -4.77
CA THR A 232 -0.06 1.19 -3.30
C THR A 232 1.08 0.36 -2.73
N VAL A 233 1.31 -0.85 -3.26
CA VAL A 233 2.44 -1.71 -2.87
C VAL A 233 3.78 -1.06 -3.25
N LEU A 234 3.89 -0.50 -4.46
CA LEU A 234 5.08 0.25 -4.90
C LEU A 234 5.42 1.39 -3.92
N ASN A 235 4.44 2.23 -3.60
CA ASN A 235 4.61 3.38 -2.70
C ASN A 235 5.05 2.94 -1.30
N GLU A 236 4.45 1.86 -0.78
CA GLU A 236 4.79 1.29 0.52
C GLU A 236 6.21 0.72 0.53
N LEU A 237 6.65 0.04 -0.54
CA LEU A 237 8.03 -0.44 -0.67
C LEU A 237 9.04 0.71 -0.69
N ILE A 238 8.74 1.80 -1.40
CA ILE A 238 9.60 2.99 -1.44
C ILE A 238 9.68 3.64 -0.04
N PHE A 239 8.52 3.83 0.60
CA PHE A 239 8.47 4.41 1.94
C PHE A 239 9.24 3.58 2.97
N ARG A 240 9.10 2.25 2.91
CA ARG A 240 9.88 1.34 3.77
C ARG A 240 11.37 1.40 3.48
N ALA A 241 11.77 1.50 2.22
CA ALA A 241 13.19 1.63 1.86
C ALA A 241 13.85 2.90 2.42
N LEU A 242 13.06 3.96 2.68
CA LEU A 242 13.55 5.14 3.39
C LEU A 242 13.85 4.83 4.88
N LEU A 243 12.99 4.03 5.52
CA LEU A 243 13.07 3.74 6.95
C LEU A 243 14.06 2.62 7.29
N THR A 244 14.14 1.59 6.46
CA THR A 244 14.90 0.36 6.70
C THR A 244 15.47 -0.22 5.41
N GLU A 245 16.52 -1.03 5.54
CA GLU A 245 17.16 -1.74 4.42
C GLU A 245 16.59 -3.15 4.21
N LYS A 246 15.73 -3.59 5.12
CA LYS A 246 15.15 -4.93 5.12
C LYS A 246 13.65 -4.87 5.38
N LEU A 247 12.90 -5.66 4.63
CA LEU A 247 11.52 -5.98 4.99
C LEU A 247 11.51 -6.98 6.16
N PRO A 248 10.51 -6.91 7.04
CA PRO A 248 10.31 -7.95 8.04
C PRO A 248 10.15 -9.32 7.37
N VAL A 249 10.75 -10.35 7.96
CA VAL A 249 10.75 -11.70 7.42
C VAL A 249 10.04 -12.64 8.38
N ILE A 250 9.08 -13.39 7.85
CA ILE A 250 8.43 -14.51 8.53
C ILE A 250 8.98 -15.78 7.87
N SER A 251 9.51 -16.70 8.67
CA SER A 251 10.17 -17.90 8.17
C SER A 251 9.93 -19.11 9.06
N ASP A 252 10.40 -20.27 8.63
CA ASP A 252 10.31 -21.52 9.41
C ASP A 252 10.91 -21.39 10.83
N GLU A 253 11.75 -20.39 11.10
CA GLU A 253 12.33 -20.14 12.44
C GLU A 253 11.36 -19.49 13.43
N ASN A 254 10.42 -18.65 12.96
CA ASN A 254 9.47 -17.95 13.84
C ASN A 254 8.03 -18.46 13.74
N ILE A 255 7.75 -19.36 12.80
CA ILE A 255 6.42 -19.95 12.63
C ILE A 255 6.26 -21.16 13.57
N ILE A 256 5.26 -21.07 14.45
CA ILE A 256 4.84 -22.16 15.35
C ILE A 256 3.97 -23.16 14.58
N GLN A 257 3.00 -22.64 13.83
CA GLN A 257 2.02 -23.46 13.13
C GLN A 257 1.58 -22.79 11.83
N PHE A 258 1.53 -23.58 10.76
CA PHE A 258 0.91 -23.15 9.52
C PHE A 258 -0.60 -23.32 9.59
N GLY A 259 -1.33 -22.29 9.16
CA GLY A 259 -2.77 -22.34 8.97
C GLY A 259 -3.09 -22.90 7.59
N SER A 260 -3.65 -22.07 6.71
CA SER A 260 -4.05 -22.45 5.36
C SER A 260 -3.44 -21.55 4.30
N LEU A 261 -3.16 -22.13 3.13
CA LEU A 261 -2.89 -21.43 1.89
C LEU A 261 -4.13 -21.58 1.00
N THR A 262 -4.84 -20.48 0.76
CA THR A 262 -6.13 -20.48 0.06
C THR A 262 -6.05 -19.60 -1.18
N SER A 263 -6.34 -20.18 -2.35
CA SER A 263 -6.62 -19.41 -3.56
C SER A 263 -8.13 -19.23 -3.71
N HIS A 264 -8.57 -18.00 -3.92
CA HIS A 264 -9.98 -17.66 -4.08
C HIS A 264 -10.17 -16.66 -5.23
N PHE A 265 -11.42 -16.24 -5.47
CA PHE A 265 -11.77 -15.43 -6.64
C PHE A 265 -10.92 -14.15 -6.81
N CYS A 266 -10.62 -13.43 -5.72
CA CYS A 266 -9.87 -12.17 -5.82
C CYS A 266 -8.34 -12.32 -5.76
N SER A 267 -7.78 -13.35 -5.11
CA SER A 267 -6.34 -13.48 -4.84
C SER A 267 -5.99 -14.82 -4.17
N GLN A 268 -4.74 -14.93 -3.71
CA GLN A 268 -4.27 -15.98 -2.80
C GLN A 268 -3.96 -15.41 -1.41
N GLY A 269 -4.29 -16.16 -0.36
CA GLY A 269 -4.04 -15.79 1.03
C GLY A 269 -3.37 -16.91 1.82
N LEU A 270 -2.64 -16.52 2.85
CA LEU A 270 -1.89 -17.38 3.75
C LEU A 270 -2.24 -17.03 5.19
N SER A 271 -2.51 -18.03 6.02
CA SER A 271 -2.53 -17.86 7.48
C SER A 271 -1.44 -18.66 8.15
N CYS A 272 -0.84 -18.07 9.18
CA CYS A 272 0.16 -18.72 10.00
C CYS A 272 0.13 -18.17 11.42
N THR A 273 0.66 -18.96 12.33
CA THR A 273 0.77 -18.65 13.75
C THR A 273 2.26 -18.62 14.07
N CYS A 274 2.75 -17.51 14.59
CA CYS A 274 4.18 -17.27 14.81
C CYS A 274 4.43 -16.72 16.22
N GLN A 275 5.66 -16.92 16.71
CA GLN A 275 6.13 -16.23 17.91
C GLN A 275 6.35 -14.76 17.57
N PRO A 276 5.78 -13.82 18.34
CA PRO A 276 6.06 -12.40 18.18
C PRO A 276 7.56 -12.14 18.39
N ASP A 277 8.18 -11.50 17.41
CA ASP A 277 9.53 -10.98 17.50
C ASP A 277 9.54 -9.51 17.04
N GLU A 278 10.72 -8.91 16.96
CA GLU A 278 10.88 -7.55 16.44
C GLU A 278 10.42 -7.37 14.98
N ASN A 279 10.23 -8.45 14.22
CA ASN A 279 9.73 -8.43 12.85
C ASN A 279 8.19 -8.47 12.78
N ILE A 280 7.51 -8.82 13.87
CA ILE A 280 6.05 -8.91 13.96
C ILE A 280 5.57 -7.82 14.92
N ASP A 281 5.52 -6.58 14.43
CA ASP A 281 4.97 -5.44 15.18
C ASP A 281 3.43 -5.53 15.23
N PRO A 282 2.82 -5.65 16.43
CA PRO A 282 1.37 -5.69 16.59
C PRO A 282 0.63 -4.50 16.02
N PHE A 283 1.32 -3.36 15.99
CA PHE A 283 0.73 -2.05 15.78
C PHE A 283 0.91 -1.56 14.34
N THR A 284 1.58 -2.34 13.49
CA THR A 284 1.88 -1.93 12.12
C THR A 284 1.55 -3.04 11.12
N LEU A 285 0.39 -2.90 10.44
CA LEU A 285 0.09 -3.66 9.23
C LEU A 285 0.98 -3.19 8.07
N GLY A 286 1.36 -4.11 7.18
CA GLY A 286 2.01 -3.74 5.92
C GLY A 286 2.71 -4.92 5.24
N LEU A 287 3.83 -4.66 4.57
CA LEU A 287 4.51 -5.66 3.73
C LEU A 287 5.47 -6.57 4.51
N VAL A 288 5.45 -7.85 4.23
CA VAL A 288 6.35 -8.84 4.84
C VAL A 288 6.86 -9.80 3.78
N LEU A 289 8.05 -10.35 4.00
CA LEU A 289 8.56 -11.47 3.21
C LEU A 289 8.26 -12.76 3.95
N VAL A 290 7.67 -13.74 3.26
CA VAL A 290 7.43 -15.08 3.81
C VAL A 290 8.41 -16.04 3.15
N LYS A 291 9.29 -16.66 3.94
CA LYS A 291 10.31 -17.61 3.49
C LYS A 291 10.07 -18.95 4.15
N CYS A 292 9.35 -19.84 3.48
CA CYS A 292 8.99 -21.15 4.04
C CYS A 292 9.35 -22.28 3.09
N SER A 293 9.86 -23.38 3.63
CA SER A 293 10.37 -24.53 2.87
C SER A 293 9.32 -25.30 2.05
N PHE A 294 8.02 -25.15 2.33
CA PHE A 294 6.93 -25.84 1.62
C PHE A 294 6.22 -24.98 0.57
N LEU A 295 6.53 -23.69 0.45
CA LEU A 295 6.01 -22.87 -0.64
C LEU A 295 6.72 -23.29 -1.94
N GLU A 296 5.99 -23.33 -3.06
CA GLU A 296 6.61 -23.57 -4.38
C GLU A 296 7.66 -22.51 -4.71
N PHE A 297 7.55 -21.32 -4.10
CA PHE A 297 8.51 -20.23 -4.20
C PHE A 297 9.31 -20.08 -2.90
N PRO A 298 10.63 -19.86 -2.98
CA PRO A 298 11.49 -19.81 -1.80
C PRO A 298 11.21 -18.60 -0.90
N VAL A 299 10.67 -17.51 -1.45
CA VAL A 299 10.31 -16.28 -0.73
C VAL A 299 9.17 -15.58 -1.46
N ASP A 300 8.07 -15.31 -0.77
CA ASP A 300 6.94 -14.54 -1.29
C ASP A 300 6.80 -13.18 -0.60
N LEU A 301 6.40 -12.17 -1.37
CA LEU A 301 6.01 -10.87 -0.83
C LEU A 301 4.53 -10.92 -0.46
N CYS A 302 4.21 -10.55 0.77
CA CYS A 302 2.86 -10.56 1.29
C CYS A 302 2.48 -9.22 1.91
N ARG A 303 1.18 -8.92 1.90
CA ARG A 303 0.56 -7.86 2.69
C ARG A 303 -0.11 -8.47 3.91
N THR A 304 0.25 -8.00 5.10
CA THR A 304 -0.43 -8.32 6.34
C THR A 304 -1.77 -7.60 6.40
N GLU A 305 -2.87 -8.36 6.49
CA GLU A 305 -4.23 -7.79 6.58
C GLU A 305 -4.84 -7.91 7.98
N SER A 306 -4.41 -8.90 8.76
CA SER A 306 -4.78 -8.99 10.17
C SER A 306 -3.69 -9.64 10.99
N ILE A 307 -3.52 -9.13 12.21
CA ILE A 307 -2.70 -9.75 13.25
C ILE A 307 -3.60 -9.89 14.49
N HIS A 308 -3.63 -11.08 15.08
CA HIS A 308 -4.34 -11.33 16.32
C HIS A 308 -3.37 -11.90 17.36
N PHE A 309 -3.18 -11.21 18.47
CA PHE A 309 -2.30 -11.65 19.55
C PHE A 309 -3.09 -12.43 20.59
N GLN A 310 -2.51 -13.55 20.98
CA GLN A 310 -2.96 -14.36 22.09
C GLN A 310 -1.80 -14.50 23.08
N MET A 311 -2.07 -14.13 24.33
CA MET A 311 -1.14 -14.34 25.44
C MET A 311 -1.69 -15.49 26.28
N SER A 312 -0.87 -16.51 26.53
CA SER A 312 -1.23 -17.63 27.39
C SER A 312 -0.05 -17.96 28.30
N ASP A 313 -0.34 -18.18 29.59
CA ASP A 313 0.66 -18.61 30.56
C ASP A 313 1.29 -19.97 30.21
N ASP A 314 0.60 -20.80 29.41
CA ASP A 314 1.03 -22.15 29.05
C ASP A 314 1.83 -22.21 27.72
N ILE A 315 1.51 -21.33 26.76
CA ILE A 315 2.02 -21.38 25.37
C ILE A 315 2.96 -20.21 25.06
N GLY A 316 3.00 -19.19 25.93
CA GLY A 316 3.68 -17.92 25.68
C GLY A 316 2.86 -17.00 24.77
N ASP A 317 3.53 -15.96 24.28
CA ASP A 317 2.91 -14.99 23.38
C ASP A 317 2.90 -15.53 21.95
N VAL A 318 1.74 -15.43 21.29
CA VAL A 318 1.52 -15.96 19.94
C VAL A 318 0.80 -14.91 19.09
N ALA A 319 1.22 -14.76 17.84
CA ALA A 319 0.56 -13.94 16.84
C ALA A 319 -0.02 -14.80 15.72
N GLU A 320 -1.33 -14.71 15.50
CA GLU A 320 -2.00 -15.23 14.32
C GLU A 320 -2.00 -14.18 13.21
N LEU A 321 -1.38 -14.51 12.09
CA LEU A 321 -1.27 -13.65 10.92
C LEU A 321 -2.18 -14.15 9.80
N LYS A 322 -2.87 -13.20 9.15
CA LYS A 322 -3.49 -13.43 7.84
C LYS A 322 -2.89 -12.48 6.82
N LEU A 323 -2.34 -13.08 5.78
CA LEU A 323 -1.51 -12.45 4.78
C LEU A 323 -2.14 -12.63 3.40
N ARG A 324 -2.07 -11.61 2.56
CA ARG A 324 -2.41 -11.70 1.13
C ARG A 324 -1.13 -11.75 0.31
N LEU A 325 -1.00 -12.75 -0.56
CA LEU A 325 0.15 -12.84 -1.45
C LEU A 325 0.08 -11.72 -2.49
N ILE A 326 1.24 -11.20 -2.86
CA ILE A 326 1.42 -10.22 -3.92
C ILE A 326 2.11 -10.94 -5.08
N ASP A 327 1.74 -10.65 -6.33
CA ASP A 327 2.36 -11.23 -7.53
C ASP A 327 3.58 -10.41 -8.00
N ASP A 328 4.23 -10.84 -9.09
CA ASP A 328 5.40 -10.14 -9.67
C ASP A 328 5.04 -8.77 -10.28
N ASN A 329 3.74 -8.51 -10.51
CA ASN A 329 3.24 -7.21 -10.94
C ASN A 329 2.98 -6.24 -9.77
N LEU A 330 3.32 -6.65 -8.54
CA LEU A 330 2.95 -6.00 -7.28
C LEU A 330 1.44 -5.99 -6.99
N ASN A 331 0.67 -6.83 -7.68
CA ASN A 331 -0.77 -6.90 -7.54
C ASN A 331 -1.17 -7.92 -6.45
N PRO A 332 -1.81 -7.49 -5.36
CA PRO A 332 -2.37 -8.40 -4.36
C PRO A 332 -3.73 -9.00 -4.78
N PHE A 333 -4.30 -8.57 -5.91
CA PHE A 333 -5.63 -8.95 -6.38
C PHE A 333 -5.61 -9.55 -7.79
N ASP A 334 -4.53 -10.26 -8.12
CA ASP A 334 -4.32 -10.89 -9.42
C ASP A 334 -5.45 -11.85 -9.84
N GLY A 335 -6.11 -12.50 -8.87
CA GLY A 335 -7.29 -13.32 -9.09
C GLY A 335 -8.45 -12.56 -9.73
N LEU A 336 -8.59 -11.26 -9.45
CA LEU A 336 -9.61 -10.43 -10.11
C LEU A 336 -9.39 -10.35 -11.62
N LEU A 337 -8.15 -10.23 -12.10
CA LEU A 337 -7.89 -10.16 -13.54
C LEU A 337 -8.08 -11.51 -14.23
N ARG A 338 -7.80 -12.62 -13.51
CA ARG A 338 -7.89 -13.98 -14.04
C ARG A 338 -9.31 -14.52 -14.10
N ASN A 339 -10.15 -14.15 -13.14
CA ASN A 339 -11.49 -14.73 -12.97
C ASN A 339 -12.62 -13.81 -13.48
N MET A 340 -12.30 -12.57 -13.90
CA MET A 340 -13.29 -11.61 -14.37
C MET A 340 -13.60 -11.66 -15.85
#